data_AF-A0A0A3I1U9-F1
#
_entry.id   AF-A0A0A3I1U9-F1
#
_cell.length_a   1.000
_cell.length_b   1.000
_cell.length_c   1.000
_cell.angle_alpha   90.00
_cell.angle_beta   90.00
_cell.angle_gamma   90.00
#
_symmetry.space_group_name_H-M   'P 1'
#
loop_
_entity.id
_entity.type
_entity.pdbx_description
1 polymer ?
#
loop_
_entity_poly.entity_id
_entity_poly.type
_entity_poly.pdbx_seq_one_letter_code
_entity_poly.pdbx_strand_id
1 'polypeptide(L)' 'MERFEITFRNPVVRVWFYTVFPTILASILLLLIFPIEYQYIVLNIEAFIIIAFWVWNFIYKKKQQ' A
#
# COMPACT_ATOMS: atom_id res chain seq x y z
N MET A 1 18.09 1.26 19.21
CA MET A 1 17.24 0.81 18.08
C MET A 1 15.83 1.28 18.38
N GLU A 2 15.30 2.20 17.59
CA GLU A 2 13.90 2.64 17.70
C GLU A 2 13.03 1.40 17.55
N ARG A 3 12.32 1.05 18.62
CA ARG A 3 11.42 -0.09 18.66
C ARG A 3 10.35 0.17 17.60
N PHE A 4 10.39 -0.58 16.51
CA PHE A 4 9.35 -0.58 15.48
C PHE A 4 8.07 -1.11 16.13
N GLU A 5 7.36 -0.23 16.82
CA GLU A 5 6.06 -0.53 17.38
C GLU A 5 5.09 -0.62 16.19
N ILE A 6 4.81 -1.85 15.74
CA ILE A 6 3.67 -2.19 14.88
C ILE A 6 2.40 -2.08 15.74
N THR A 7 2.20 -0.91 16.33
CA THR A 7 1.00 -0.56 17.05
C THR A 7 0.19 0.30 16.10
N PHE A 8 -1.08 -0.04 15.90
CA PHE A 8 -2.04 0.79 15.12
C PHE A 8 -2.21 2.23 15.65
N ARG A 9 -1.48 2.61 16.72
CA ARG A 9 -1.29 3.99 17.16
C ARG A 9 -0.53 4.84 16.13
N ASN A 10 0.39 4.27 15.34
CA ASN A 10 1.04 5.02 14.27
C ASN A 10 0.06 5.18 13.09
N PRO A 11 -0.34 6.43 12.75
CA PRO A 11 -1.30 6.68 11.69
C PRO A 11 -0.78 6.24 10.31
N VAL A 12 0.53 6.26 10.09
CA VAL A 12 1.14 5.78 8.83
C VAL A 12 0.97 4.27 8.70
N VAL A 13 1.26 3.51 9.76
CA VAL A 13 1.07 2.04 9.78
C VAL A 13 -0.40 1.69 9.62
N ARG A 14 -1.29 2.43 10.29
CA ARG A 14 -2.73 2.24 10.18
C ARG A 14 -3.22 2.43 8.74
N VAL A 15 -2.86 3.54 8.10
CA VAL A 15 -3.27 3.81 6.72
C VAL A 15 -2.68 2.79 5.76
N TRP A 16 -1.40 2.44 5.89
CA TRP A 16 -0.78 1.39 5.08
C TRP A 16 -1.51 0.05 5.20
N PHE A 17 -1.86 -0.33 6.42
CA PHE A 17 -2.54 -1.59 6.70
C PHE A 17 -3.98 -1.62 6.16
N TYR A 18 -4.66 -0.48 6.03
CA TYR A 18 -6.01 -0.42 5.47
C TYR A 18 -6.04 -0.20 3.96
N THR A 19 -4.95 0.26 3.33
CA THR A 19 -4.92 0.55 1.89
C THR A 19 -4.01 -0.40 1.12
N VAL A 20 -2.72 -0.41 1.46
CA VAL A 20 -1.71 -1.18 0.72
C VAL A 20 -1.85 -2.67 0.99
N PHE A 21 -2.01 -3.07 2.26
CA PHE A 21 -2.10 -4.48 2.61
C PHE A 21 -3.30 -5.22 1.96
N PRO A 22 -4.54 -4.67 1.97
CA PRO A 22 -5.67 -5.31 1.28
C PRO A 22 -5.50 -5.29 -0.24
N THR A 23 -4.85 -4.25 -0.78
CA THR A 23 -4.55 -4.16 -2.21
C THR A 23 -3.60 -5.28 -2.63
N ILE A 24 -2.52 -5.54 -1.89
CA ILE A 24 -1.59 -6.64 -2.18
C ILE A 24 -2.33 -7.98 -2.18
N LEU A 25 -3.17 -8.23 -1.17
CA LEU A 25 -3.98 -9.45 -1.10
C LEU A 25 -4.93 -9.58 -2.31
N ALA A 26 -5.60 -8.49 -2.69
CA ALA A 26 -6.46 -8.46 -3.85
C ALA A 26 -5.69 -8.68 -5.15
N SER A 27 -4.53 -8.05 -5.32
CA SER A 27 -3.66 -8.23 -6.49
C SER A 27 -3.21 -9.67 -6.65
N ILE A 28 -2.81 -10.34 -5.57
CA ILE A 28 -2.43 -11.76 -5.61
C ILE A 28 -3.59 -12.62 -6.12
N LEU A 29 -4.81 -12.40 -5.59
CA LEU A 29 -6.00 -13.12 -6.06
C LEU A 29 -6.30 -12.84 -7.53
N LEU A 30 -6.21 -11.57 -7.95
CA LEU A 30 -6.46 -11.17 -9.33
C LEU A 30 -5.43 -11.76 -10.29
N LEU A 31 -4.15 -11.79 -9.93
CA LEU A 31 -3.09 -12.39 -10.75
C LEU A 31 -3.27 -13.91 -10.94
N LEU A 32 -3.86 -14.59 -9.96
CA LEU A 32 -4.18 -16.01 -10.04
C LEU A 32 -5.40 -16.31 -10.94
N ILE A 33 -6.35 -15.37 -11.01
CA ILE A 33 -7.62 -15.55 -11.74
C ILE A 33 -7.53 -15.02 -13.18
N PHE A 34 -6.83 -13.90 -13.39
CA PHE A 34 -6.78 -13.24 -14.69
C PHE A 34 -5.78 -13.88 -15.65
N PRO A 35 -6.07 -13.89 -16.97
CA PRO A 35 -5.10 -14.25 -17.99
C PRO A 35 -3.85 -13.37 -17.94
N ILE A 36 -2.71 -13.91 -18.39
CA ILE A 36 -1.40 -13.22 -18.43
C ILE A 36 -1.51 -11.84 -19.11
N GLU A 37 -2.30 -11.77 -20.18
CA GLU A 37 -2.55 -10.53 -20.92
C GLU A 37 -3.13 -9.41 -20.06
N TYR A 38 -3.82 -9.69 -18.96
CA TYR A 38 -4.41 -8.66 -18.09
C TYR A 38 -3.61 -8.44 -16.79
N GLN A 39 -2.59 -9.26 -16.53
CA GLN A 39 -1.78 -9.15 -15.31
C GLN A 39 -1.05 -7.80 -15.24
N TYR A 40 -0.68 -7.22 -16.38
CA TYR A 40 -0.07 -5.88 -16.41
C TYR A 40 -0.99 -4.82 -15.79
N ILE A 41 -2.31 -4.92 -15.98
CA ILE A 41 -3.27 -3.96 -15.44
C ILE A 41 -3.29 -4.06 -13.91
N VAL A 42 -3.34 -5.29 -13.39
CA VAL A 42 -3.30 -5.56 -11.94
C VAL A 42 -2.04 -4.98 -11.31
N LEU A 43 -0.88 -5.23 -11.92
CA LEU A 43 0.41 -4.72 -11.45
C LEU A 43 0.50 -3.19 -11.50
N ASN A 44 -0.04 -2.56 -12.56
CA ASN A 44 -0.07 -1.09 -12.67
C ASN A 44 -0.97 -0.45 -11.59
N ILE A 45 -2.13 -1.05 -11.33
CA ILE A 45 -3.04 -0.58 -10.27
C ILE A 45 -2.38 -0.70 -8.90
N GLU A 46 -1.74 -1.82 -8.62
CA GLU A 46 -1.01 -2.03 -7.36
C GLU A 46 0.11 -1.01 -7.19
N ALA A 47 0.95 -0.84 -8.21
CA ALA A 47 2.03 0.15 -8.21
C ALA A 47 1.50 1.57 -7.97
N PHE A 48 0.40 1.95 -8.62
CA PHE A 48 -0.24 3.25 -8.42
C PHE A 48 -0.67 3.46 -6.97
N ILE A 49 -1.30 2.46 -6.34
CA ILE A 49 -1.75 2.56 -4.93
C ILE A 49 -0.55 2.69 -3.98
N ILE A 50 0.53 1.95 -4.22
CA ILE A 50 1.76 2.04 -3.41
C ILE A 50 2.39 3.44 -3.55
N ILE A 51 2.49 3.96 -4.77
CA ILE A 51 3.03 5.30 -5.02
C ILE A 51 2.15 6.36 -4.34
N ALA A 52 0.83 6.26 -4.48
CA ALA A 52 -0.11 7.18 -3.84
C ALA A 52 0.03 7.17 -2.31
N PHE A 53 0.21 5.99 -1.70
CA PHE A 53 0.50 5.88 -0.27
C PHE A 53 1.78 6.62 0.11
N TRP A 54 2.87 6.45 -0.65
CA TRP A 54 4.14 7.13 -0.37
C TRP A 54 4.06 8.65 -0.54
N VAL A 55 3.37 9.12 -1.58
CA VAL A 55 3.10 10.56 -1.78
C VAL A 55 2.31 11.12 -0.61
N TRP A 56 1.24 10.44 -0.19
CA TRP A 56 0.46 10.84 0.97
C TRP A 56 1.30 10.85 2.25
N ASN A 57 2.10 9.81 2.49
CA ASN A 57 2.97 9.70 3.66
C ASN A 57 4.03 10.82 3.70
N PHE A 58 4.59 11.19 2.54
CA PHE A 58 5.52 12.31 2.43
C PHE A 58 4.87 13.64 2.82
N ILE A 59 3.66 13.91 2.31
CA ILE A 59 2.88 15.11 2.68
C ILE A 59 2.50 15.07 4.16
N TYR A 60 2.09 13.92 4.69
CA TYR A 60 1.73 13.73 6.09
C TYR A 60 2.91 14.05 7.01
N LYS A 61 4.10 13.51 6.72
CA LYS A 61 5.32 13.81 7.48
C LYS A 61 5.68 15.29 7.44
N LYS A 62 5.55 15.93 6.27
CA LYS A 62 5.81 17.38 6.12
C LYS A 62 4.85 18.25 6.94
N LYS A 63 3.62 17.78 7.19
CA LYS A 63 2.63 18.49 8.04
C LYS A 63 2.83 18.27 9.53
N GLN A 64 3.56 17.22 9.91
CA GLN A 64 3.86 16.86 11.29
C GLN A 64 5.22 17.41 11.76
N GLN A 65 6.04 17.90 10.83
CA GLN A 65 7.21 18.75 11.08
C GLN A 65 6.78 20.22 11.19
#